data_AF-A0A1E8CT62-F1
#
_entry.id   AF-A0A1E8CT62-F1
#
_cell.length_a   1.000
_cell.length_b   1.000
_cell.length_c   1.000
_cell.angle_alpha   90.00
_cell.angle_beta   90.00
_cell.angle_gamma   90.00
#
_symmetry.space_group_name_H-M   'P 1'
#
loop_
_entity.id
_entity.type
_entity.pdbx_description
1 polymer ?
#
loop_
_entity_poly.entity_id
_entity_poly.type
_entity_poly.pdbx_seq_one_letter_code
_entity_poly.pdbx_strand_id
1 'polypeptide(L)'
;MIIYGDFTCPMCYLASWRADLLDGTADAVDWRAVEHQPTVPLTGLRPARAELEGLSGRWATMSSLRMPGEAVPGRSPSFVASTQAAVAGYAEAYGAGVAEPARRALFRAYWVGGLDIGNPEVLRGLLGDIIRSGHSSSRPLHEWGYAVTSARGPVTTAAFLLIRDWREQWSELGSPREPLLVDADGSTTTGGDVLARLEGQISGRPTDRHELPALAPRPLAGRFWT
;
A
#
# COMPACT_ATOMS: atom_id res chain seq x y z
N MET A 1 -13.08 1.87 9.76
CA MET A 1 -13.34 0.81 8.75
C MET A 1 -12.05 0.03 8.52
N ILE A 2 -12.10 -1.20 7.99
CA ILE A 2 -10.89 -1.96 7.63
C ILE A 2 -10.81 -2.12 6.11
N ILE A 3 -9.65 -1.86 5.52
CA ILE A 3 -9.39 -2.21 4.11
C ILE A 3 -8.29 -3.26 4.03
N TYR A 4 -8.58 -4.36 3.34
CA TYR A 4 -7.57 -5.29 2.88
C TYR A 4 -7.16 -4.94 1.44
N GLY A 5 -5.86 -4.81 1.20
CA GLY A 5 -5.36 -4.47 -0.12
C GLY A 5 -3.94 -4.93 -0.39
N ASP A 6 -3.67 -5.13 -1.69
CA ASP A 6 -2.36 -5.51 -2.23
C ASP A 6 -1.73 -4.29 -2.94
N PHE A 7 -0.42 -4.10 -2.78
CA PHE A 7 0.30 -2.95 -3.32
C PHE A 7 0.37 -2.91 -4.85
N THR A 8 0.18 -4.04 -5.52
CA THR A 8 0.15 -4.18 -6.98
C THR A 8 -1.26 -4.14 -7.58
N CYS A 9 -2.30 -3.96 -6.76
CA CYS A 9 -3.67 -3.79 -7.24
C CYS A 9 -3.99 -2.31 -7.57
N PRO A 10 -4.44 -2.01 -8.80
CA PRO A 10 -4.72 -0.63 -9.22
C PRO A 10 -5.88 0.00 -8.45
N MET A 11 -6.89 -0.79 -8.08
CA MET A 11 -8.02 -0.33 -7.28
C MET A 11 -7.59 -0.04 -5.83
N CYS A 12 -6.67 -0.84 -5.29
CA CYS A 12 -6.09 -0.59 -3.96
C CYS A 12 -5.29 0.72 -3.93
N TYR A 13 -4.64 1.10 -5.03
CA TYR A 13 -3.95 2.39 -5.15
C TYR A 13 -4.92 3.58 -5.02
N LEU A 14 -6.07 3.55 -5.70
CA LEU A 14 -7.09 4.59 -5.53
C LEU A 14 -7.72 4.56 -4.14
N ALA A 15 -8.02 3.36 -3.61
CA ALA A 15 -8.57 3.21 -2.26
C ALA A 15 -7.61 3.77 -1.20
N SER A 16 -6.31 3.59 -1.39
CA SER A 16 -5.25 4.17 -0.56
C SER A 16 -5.29 5.70 -0.56
N TRP A 17 -5.50 6.32 -1.73
CA TRP A 17 -5.65 7.79 -1.81
C TRP A 17 -6.91 8.27 -1.08
N ARG A 18 -8.04 7.59 -1.25
CA ARG A 18 -9.30 7.92 -0.56
C ARG A 18 -9.21 7.70 0.95
N ALA A 19 -8.50 6.66 1.38
CA ALA A 19 -8.24 6.41 2.78
C ALA A 19 -7.46 7.56 3.45
N ASP A 20 -6.53 8.19 2.73
CA ASP A 20 -5.81 9.37 3.26
C ASP A 20 -6.74 10.56 3.52
N LEU A 21 -7.84 10.71 2.76
CA LEU A 21 -8.84 11.77 3.01
C LEU A 21 -9.73 11.51 4.23
N LEU A 22 -9.73 10.27 4.73
CA LEU A 22 -10.47 9.86 5.92
C LEU A 22 -9.58 9.80 7.17
N ASP A 23 -8.28 10.03 7.03
CA ASP A 23 -7.34 10.04 8.15
C ASP A 23 -7.70 11.14 9.17
N GLY A 24 -7.48 10.86 10.46
CA GLY A 24 -7.84 11.77 11.56
C GLY A 24 -9.35 11.93 11.81
N THR A 25 -10.20 11.12 11.18
CA THR A 25 -11.66 11.18 11.35
C THR A 25 -12.23 9.92 11.99
N ALA A 26 -13.51 9.93 12.39
CA ALA A 26 -14.18 8.75 12.94
C ALA A 26 -14.21 7.57 11.95
N ASP A 27 -14.13 7.86 10.66
CA ASP A 27 -14.11 6.87 9.57
C ASP A 27 -12.69 6.53 9.11
N ALA A 28 -11.66 6.78 9.94
CA ALA A 28 -10.31 6.38 9.62
C ALA A 28 -10.23 4.89 9.22
N VAL A 29 -9.41 4.62 8.22
CA VAL A 29 -9.24 3.29 7.64
C VAL A 29 -8.05 2.61 8.30
N ASP A 30 -8.32 1.49 8.96
CA ASP A 30 -7.30 0.51 9.33
C ASP A 30 -6.92 -0.30 8.08
N TRP A 31 -5.72 -0.10 7.56
CA TRP A 31 -5.26 -0.77 6.35
C TRP A 31 -4.49 -2.05 6.69
N ARG A 32 -4.84 -3.15 6.03
CA ARG A 32 -4.25 -4.47 6.22
C ARG A 32 -3.70 -4.97 4.89
N ALA A 33 -2.39 -5.17 4.84
CA ALA A 33 -1.74 -5.58 3.60
C ALA A 33 -1.88 -7.09 3.39
N VAL A 34 -2.34 -7.47 2.21
CA VAL A 34 -2.48 -8.88 1.78
C VAL A 34 -1.71 -9.11 0.48
N GLU A 35 -1.36 -10.37 0.23
CA GLU A 35 -0.75 -10.80 -1.04
C GLU A 35 -1.82 -11.44 -1.90
N HIS A 36 -2.24 -10.75 -2.98
CA HIS A 36 -3.24 -11.30 -3.92
C HIS A 36 -2.64 -12.44 -4.76
N GLN A 37 -1.36 -12.34 -5.11
CA GLN A 37 -0.68 -13.30 -5.98
C GLN A 37 0.59 -13.85 -5.30
N PRO A 38 0.45 -14.72 -4.28
CA PRO A 38 1.61 -15.25 -3.54
C PRO A 38 2.52 -16.16 -4.40
N THR A 39 2.05 -16.55 -5.59
CA THR A 39 2.81 -17.39 -6.54
C THR A 39 3.76 -16.58 -7.44
N VAL A 40 3.70 -15.25 -7.41
CA VAL A 40 4.66 -14.39 -8.14
C VAL A 40 6.07 -14.67 -7.62
N PRO A 41 7.03 -15.07 -8.48
CA PRO A 41 8.41 -15.28 -8.08
C PRO A 41 8.99 -14.07 -7.37
N LEU A 42 9.92 -14.30 -6.44
CA LEU A 42 10.56 -13.22 -5.68
C LEU A 42 11.26 -12.18 -6.58
N THR A 43 11.69 -12.57 -7.79
CA THR A 43 12.27 -11.65 -8.78
C THR A 43 11.23 -10.77 -9.50
N GLY A 44 9.95 -10.92 -9.16
CA GLY A 44 8.83 -10.36 -9.91
C GLY A 44 8.58 -11.11 -11.22
N LEU A 45 7.51 -10.69 -11.90
CA LEU A 45 7.16 -11.16 -13.25
C LEU A 45 7.24 -9.99 -14.24
N ARG A 46 7.76 -10.28 -15.43
CA ARG A 46 7.55 -9.42 -16.59
C ARG A 46 6.41 -10.05 -17.41
N PRO A 47 5.23 -9.43 -17.45
CA PRO A 47 4.09 -10.00 -18.14
C PRO A 47 4.40 -10.22 -19.63
N ALA A 48 3.92 -11.34 -20.17
CA ALA A 48 3.87 -11.55 -21.60
C ALA A 48 2.93 -10.52 -22.25
N ARG A 49 3.05 -10.31 -23.57
CA ARG A 49 2.27 -9.29 -24.29
C ARG A 49 0.74 -9.41 -24.10
N ALA A 50 0.20 -10.63 -24.08
CA ALA A 50 -1.23 -10.85 -23.85
C ALA A 50 -1.67 -10.48 -22.42
N GLU A 51 -0.79 -10.65 -21.44
CA GLU A 51 -1.05 -10.27 -20.04
C GLU A 51 -0.98 -8.73 -19.86
N LEU A 52 -0.16 -8.05 -20.67
CA LEU A 52 -0.14 -6.58 -20.74
C LEU A 52 -1.47 -5.99 -21.22
N GLU A 53 -2.20 -6.67 -22.11
CA GLU A 53 -3.53 -6.24 -22.55
C GLU A 53 -4.56 -6.33 -21.41
N GLY A 54 -4.54 -7.43 -20.64
CA GLY A 54 -5.36 -7.57 -19.43
C GLY A 54 -5.03 -6.55 -18.34
N LEU A 55 -3.74 -6.23 -18.16
CA LEU A 55 -3.28 -5.14 -17.30
C LEU A 55 -3.79 -3.78 -17.79
N SER A 56 -3.74 -3.54 -19.09
CA SER A 56 -4.25 -2.31 -19.72
C SER A 56 -5.76 -2.16 -19.55
N GLY A 57 -6.53 -3.24 -19.61
CA GLY A 57 -7.97 -3.25 -19.32
C GLY A 57 -8.26 -2.86 -17.86
N ARG A 58 -7.59 -3.52 -16.89
CA ARG A 58 -7.72 -3.18 -15.46
C ARG A 58 -7.33 -1.72 -15.18
N TRP A 59 -6.32 -1.24 -15.88
CA TRP A 59 -5.86 0.14 -15.81
C TRP A 59 -6.89 1.15 -16.34
N ALA A 60 -7.51 0.86 -17.48
CA ALA A 60 -8.58 1.68 -18.04
C ALA A 60 -9.77 1.77 -17.09
N THR A 61 -10.17 0.64 -16.49
CA THR A 61 -11.22 0.60 -15.46
C THR A 61 -10.86 1.45 -14.23
N MET A 62 -9.64 1.34 -13.71
CA MET A 62 -9.17 2.19 -12.61
C MET A 62 -9.25 3.67 -13.01
N SER A 63 -8.75 4.02 -14.19
CA SER A 63 -8.73 5.40 -14.69
C SER A 63 -10.13 5.99 -14.83
N SER A 64 -11.13 5.18 -15.18
CA SER A 64 -12.54 5.63 -15.26
C SER A 64 -13.22 5.83 -13.91
N LEU A 65 -12.69 5.23 -12.84
CA LEU A 65 -13.28 5.29 -11.49
C LEU A 65 -12.66 6.39 -10.62
N ARG A 66 -11.75 7.20 -11.17
CA ARG A 66 -11.06 8.26 -10.43
C ARG A 66 -12.00 9.41 -10.06
N MET A 67 -11.81 9.99 -8.88
CA MET A 67 -12.40 11.28 -8.50
C MET A 67 -11.57 12.45 -9.04
N PRO A 68 -12.15 13.66 -9.17
CA PRO A 68 -11.40 14.88 -9.45
C PRO A 68 -10.28 15.10 -8.42
N GLY A 69 -9.05 15.33 -8.89
CA GLY A 69 -7.88 15.54 -8.03
C GLY A 69 -7.13 14.27 -7.63
N GLU A 70 -7.66 13.07 -7.91
CA GLU A 70 -6.93 11.81 -7.70
C GLU A 70 -5.75 11.68 -8.66
N ALA A 71 -4.56 11.50 -8.10
CA ALA A 71 -3.35 11.31 -8.87
C ALA A 71 -3.29 9.89 -9.44
N VAL A 72 -3.72 9.71 -10.69
CA VAL A 72 -3.53 8.46 -11.43
C VAL A 72 -2.13 8.46 -12.05
N PRO A 73 -1.33 7.39 -11.93
CA PRO A 73 -0.02 7.35 -12.56
C PRO A 73 -0.17 7.48 -14.09
N GLY A 74 0.86 7.91 -14.80
CA GLY A 74 0.74 8.19 -16.24
C GLY A 74 0.70 6.95 -17.13
N ARG A 75 1.16 5.79 -16.62
CA ARG A 75 1.30 4.53 -17.37
C ARG A 75 1.12 3.34 -16.45
N SER A 76 0.64 2.22 -17.00
CA SER A 76 0.67 0.93 -16.31
C SER A 76 2.12 0.52 -16.01
N PRO A 77 2.40 -0.09 -14.85
CA PRO A 77 3.65 -0.77 -14.58
C PRO A 77 3.97 -1.82 -15.67
N SER A 78 5.26 -1.96 -16.00
CA SER A 78 5.76 -2.91 -16.99
C SER A 78 6.20 -4.25 -16.39
N PHE A 79 6.06 -4.41 -15.08
CA PHE A 79 6.38 -5.61 -14.32
C PHE A 79 5.42 -5.72 -13.14
N VAL A 80 5.25 -6.93 -12.60
CA VAL A 80 4.50 -7.23 -11.39
C VAL A 80 5.51 -7.60 -10.30
N ALA A 81 5.56 -6.79 -9.25
CA ALA A 81 6.43 -7.05 -8.10
C ALA A 81 5.88 -8.21 -7.25
N SER A 82 6.76 -8.98 -6.63
CA SER A 82 6.35 -9.82 -5.49
C SER A 82 6.06 -8.91 -4.30
N THR A 83 4.87 -9.01 -3.70
CA THR A 83 4.47 -8.12 -2.60
C THR A 83 4.88 -8.60 -1.22
N GLN A 84 5.44 -9.81 -1.09
CA GLN A 84 5.87 -10.38 0.19
C GLN A 84 6.74 -9.43 1.03
N ALA A 85 7.79 -8.88 0.41
CA ALA A 85 8.70 -7.96 1.09
C ALA A 85 8.00 -6.64 1.46
N ALA A 86 7.15 -6.12 0.57
CA ALA A 86 6.38 -4.90 0.82
C ALA A 86 5.39 -5.08 1.98
N VAL A 87 4.71 -6.22 2.05
CA VAL A 87 3.80 -6.59 3.16
C VAL A 87 4.58 -6.68 4.47
N ALA A 88 5.76 -7.30 4.46
CA ALA A 88 6.64 -7.36 5.62
C ALA A 88 7.06 -5.97 6.12
N GLY A 89 7.58 -5.13 5.22
CA GLY A 89 8.00 -3.77 5.55
C GLY A 89 6.84 -2.88 6.02
N TYR A 90 5.65 -3.08 5.45
CA TYR A 90 4.44 -2.42 5.89
C TYR A 90 4.03 -2.85 7.31
N ALA A 91 4.10 -4.14 7.63
CA ALA A 91 3.77 -4.63 8.97
C ALA A 91 4.73 -4.09 10.05
N GLU A 92 6.02 -3.92 9.73
CA GLU A 92 6.95 -3.23 10.64
C GLU A 92 6.57 -1.76 10.85
N ALA A 93 6.24 -1.05 9.77
CA ALA A 93 5.78 0.33 9.86
C ALA A 93 4.46 0.46 10.63
N TYR A 94 3.56 -0.51 10.47
CA TYR A 94 2.30 -0.61 11.21
C TYR A 94 2.57 -0.76 12.71
N GLY A 95 3.41 -1.73 13.10
CA GLY A 95 3.81 -1.92 14.49
C GLY A 95 4.57 -0.73 15.09
N ALA A 96 5.26 0.05 14.26
CA ALA A 96 5.94 1.28 14.66
C ALA A 96 5.03 2.53 14.70
N GLY A 97 3.75 2.40 14.34
CA GLY A 97 2.79 3.52 14.34
C GLY A 97 3.00 4.54 13.21
N VAL A 98 3.56 4.10 12.08
CA VAL A 98 3.84 4.92 10.89
C VAL A 98 3.30 4.23 9.63
N ALA A 99 2.15 3.58 9.74
CA ALA A 99 1.53 2.78 8.69
C ALA A 99 1.16 3.63 7.46
N GLU A 100 0.49 4.76 7.66
CA GLU A 100 -0.03 5.64 6.61
C GLU A 100 1.09 6.20 5.71
N PRO A 101 2.17 6.82 6.24
CA PRO A 101 3.27 7.27 5.40
C PRO A 101 3.96 6.09 4.69
N ALA A 102 4.10 4.92 5.31
CA ALA A 102 4.69 3.74 4.67
C ALA A 102 3.81 3.21 3.52
N ARG A 103 2.49 3.11 3.72
CA ARG A 103 1.52 2.74 2.68
C ARG A 103 1.62 3.68 1.48
N ARG A 104 1.59 4.99 1.71
CA ARG A 104 1.74 6.00 0.65
C ARG A 104 3.06 5.86 -0.09
N ALA A 105 4.16 5.63 0.63
CA ALA A 105 5.48 5.46 0.04
C ALA A 105 5.54 4.21 -0.87
N LEU A 106 5.02 3.07 -0.41
CA LEU A 106 4.98 1.82 -1.19
C LEU A 106 4.16 1.95 -2.46
N PHE A 107 2.94 2.48 -2.36
CA PHE A 107 2.08 2.70 -3.51
C PHE A 107 2.71 3.66 -4.52
N ARG A 108 3.27 4.78 -4.08
CA ARG A 108 3.97 5.72 -4.98
C ARG A 108 5.21 5.11 -5.61
N ALA A 109 6.01 4.36 -4.85
CA ALA A 109 7.21 3.71 -5.36
C ALA A 109 6.88 2.77 -6.52
N TYR A 110 5.88 1.90 -6.37
CA TYR A 110 5.49 0.96 -7.41
C TYR A 110 4.75 1.64 -8.57
N TRP A 111 3.69 2.40 -8.30
CA TRP A 111 2.79 2.90 -9.34
C TRP A 111 3.31 4.15 -10.05
N VAL A 112 3.97 5.05 -9.33
CA VAL A 112 4.48 6.31 -9.89
C VAL A 112 5.97 6.18 -10.24
N GLY A 113 6.75 5.58 -9.34
CA GLY A 113 8.19 5.41 -9.50
C GLY A 113 8.60 4.21 -10.36
N GLY A 114 7.70 3.25 -10.61
CA GLY A 114 8.04 2.01 -11.31
C GLY A 114 9.12 1.18 -10.60
N LEU A 115 9.22 1.29 -9.27
CA LEU A 115 10.24 0.63 -8.46
C LEU A 115 9.79 -0.76 -8.03
N ASP A 116 10.73 -1.72 -8.02
CA ASP A 116 10.51 -3.08 -7.53
C ASP A 116 10.41 -3.11 -6.00
N ILE A 117 9.18 -3.00 -5.49
CA ILE A 117 8.87 -3.09 -4.07
C ILE A 117 9.03 -4.51 -3.49
N GLY A 118 9.35 -5.51 -4.32
CA GLY A 118 9.77 -6.83 -3.86
C GLY A 118 11.24 -6.86 -3.43
N ASN A 119 12.04 -5.89 -3.84
CA ASN A 119 13.48 -5.83 -3.56
C ASN A 119 13.78 -5.22 -2.17
N PRO A 120 14.41 -5.96 -1.24
CA PRO A 120 14.76 -5.45 0.09
C PRO A 120 15.61 -4.17 0.10
N GLU A 121 16.48 -3.98 -0.90
CA GLU A 121 17.31 -2.78 -1.00
C GLU A 121 16.47 -1.54 -1.32
N VAL A 122 15.49 -1.68 -2.22
CA VAL A 122 14.52 -0.62 -2.53
C VAL A 122 13.72 -0.28 -1.27
N LEU A 123 13.23 -1.30 -0.56
CA LEU A 123 12.46 -1.09 0.67
C LEU A 123 13.27 -0.45 1.79
N ARG A 124 14.55 -0.78 1.94
CA ARG A 124 15.42 -0.15 2.95
C ARG A 124 15.55 1.35 2.69
N GLY A 125 15.79 1.74 1.44
CA GLY A 125 15.86 3.15 1.06
C GLY A 125 14.52 3.88 1.21
N LEU A 126 13.41 3.20 0.93
CA LEU A 126 12.07 3.77 0.95
C LEU A 126 11.48 3.94 2.36
N LEU A 127 11.62 2.91 3.20
CA LEU A 127 10.94 2.80 4.49
C LEU A 127 11.84 3.13 5.68
N GLY A 128 13.16 3.15 5.51
CA GLY A 128 14.09 3.26 6.64
C GLY A 128 13.90 4.53 7.47
N ASP A 129 13.82 5.70 6.83
CA ASP A 129 13.55 6.96 7.53
C ASP A 129 12.14 6.99 8.15
N ILE A 130 11.15 6.43 7.45
CA ILE A 130 9.76 6.39 7.93
C ILE A 130 9.70 5.57 9.21
N ILE A 131 10.27 4.36 9.22
CA ILE A 131 10.27 3.48 10.39
C ILE A 131 11.04 4.10 11.56
N ARG A 132 12.19 4.75 11.31
CA ARG A 132 12.93 5.45 12.36
C ARG A 132 12.17 6.62 12.98
N SER A 133 11.24 7.23 12.23
CA SER A 133 10.38 8.29 12.77
C SER A 133 9.23 7.77 13.64
N GLY A 134 9.00 6.44 13.67
CA GLY A 134 7.99 5.79 14.49
C GLY A 134 8.46 5.44 15.90
N HIS A 135 7.65 4.64 16.60
CA HIS A 135 7.79 4.34 18.02
C HIS A 135 8.18 2.87 18.30
N SER A 136 8.91 2.23 17.39
CA SER A 136 9.29 0.81 17.55
C SER A 136 10.27 0.61 18.71
N SER A 137 9.97 -0.34 19.60
CA SER A 137 10.91 -0.78 20.64
C SER A 137 12.06 -1.66 20.11
N SER A 138 11.95 -2.14 18.87
CA SER A 138 12.97 -2.98 18.23
C SER A 138 14.15 -2.13 17.76
N ARG A 139 15.34 -2.39 18.33
CA ARG A 139 16.59 -1.67 17.97
C ARG A 139 16.88 -1.68 16.46
N PRO A 140 16.77 -2.80 15.75
CA PRO A 140 16.91 -2.80 14.29
C PRO A 140 16.02 -1.81 13.54
N LEU A 141 14.82 -1.53 14.06
CA LEU A 141 13.88 -0.60 13.45
C LEU A 141 14.23 0.85 13.82
N HIS A 142 14.30 1.20 15.11
CA HIS A 142 14.46 2.60 15.50
C HIS A 142 15.91 3.12 15.37
N GLU A 143 16.94 2.27 15.50
CA GLU A 143 18.34 2.70 15.29
C GLU A 143 18.72 2.67 13.81
N TRP A 144 18.30 1.66 13.05
CA TRP A 144 18.81 1.42 11.68
C TRP A 144 17.75 1.48 10.57
N GLY A 145 16.45 1.51 10.91
CA GLY A 145 15.37 1.55 9.93
C GLY A 145 15.26 0.27 9.10
N TYR A 146 15.58 -0.90 9.68
CA TYR A 146 15.40 -2.17 8.98
C TYR A 146 13.92 -2.50 8.83
N ALA A 147 13.40 -2.28 7.62
CA ALA A 147 12.02 -2.60 7.26
C ALA A 147 11.81 -4.08 6.97
N VAL A 148 12.82 -4.75 6.41
CA VAL A 148 12.72 -6.15 5.98
C VAL A 148 14.05 -6.87 6.17
N THR A 149 13.98 -8.17 6.36
CA THR A 149 15.15 -9.06 6.33
C THR A 149 15.65 -9.27 4.89
N SER A 150 16.88 -9.76 4.75
CA SER A 150 17.40 -10.22 3.44
C SER A 150 16.57 -11.37 2.85
N ALA A 151 15.90 -12.15 3.69
CA ALA A 151 14.95 -13.19 3.31
C ALA A 151 13.56 -12.64 2.93
N ARG A 152 13.38 -11.31 2.83
CA ARG A 152 12.13 -10.61 2.45
C ARG A 152 10.97 -10.80 3.45
N GLY A 153 11.25 -11.36 4.62
CA GLY A 153 10.31 -11.45 5.73
C GLY A 153 10.43 -10.28 6.71
N PRO A 154 9.50 -10.17 7.68
CA PRO A 154 9.56 -9.18 8.74
C PRO A 154 10.80 -9.39 9.62
N VAL A 155 11.24 -8.31 10.25
CA VAL A 155 12.36 -8.27 11.19
C VAL A 155 11.91 -8.68 12.60
N THR A 156 10.66 -8.38 12.97
CA THR A 156 10.13 -8.60 14.31
C THR A 156 9.07 -9.71 14.33
N THR A 157 8.95 -10.38 15.47
CA THR A 157 7.87 -11.34 15.71
C THR A 157 6.49 -10.67 15.71
N ALA A 158 6.39 -9.42 16.17
CA ALA A 158 5.14 -8.67 16.16
C ALA A 158 4.63 -8.47 14.72
N ALA A 159 5.48 -8.02 13.80
CA ALA A 159 5.12 -7.89 12.40
C ALA A 159 4.81 -9.25 11.75
N PHE A 160 5.54 -10.32 12.10
CA PHE A 160 5.19 -11.67 11.66
C PHE A 160 3.77 -12.09 12.08
N LEU A 161 3.39 -11.84 13.32
CA LEU A 161 2.05 -12.16 13.82
C LEU A 161 0.98 -11.30 13.15
N LEU A 162 1.23 -10.00 12.94
CA LEU A 162 0.31 -9.12 12.20
C LEU A 162 0.02 -9.66 10.79
N ILE A 163 1.06 -10.03 10.04
CA ILE A 163 0.91 -10.58 8.68
C ILE A 163 0.10 -11.88 8.71
N ARG A 164 0.38 -12.76 9.68
CA ARG A 164 -0.35 -14.00 9.85
C ARG A 164 -1.83 -13.73 10.14
N ASP A 165 -2.12 -12.86 11.09
CA ASP A 165 -3.49 -12.53 11.48
C ASP A 165 -4.26 -11.88 10.32
N TRP A 166 -3.63 -10.97 9.55
CA TRP A 166 -4.25 -10.40 8.35
C TRP A 166 -4.55 -11.46 7.29
N ARG A 167 -3.64 -12.40 7.07
CA ARG A 167 -3.82 -13.49 6.11
C ARG A 167 -4.90 -14.48 6.55
N GLU A 168 -4.96 -14.82 7.83
CA GLU A 168 -5.99 -15.69 8.41
C GLU A 168 -7.36 -15.05 8.23
N GLN A 169 -7.54 -13.80 8.64
CA GLN A 169 -8.80 -13.07 8.49
C GLN A 169 -9.21 -12.91 7.01
N TRP A 170 -8.25 -12.61 6.13
CA TRP A 170 -8.49 -12.57 4.69
C TRP A 170 -8.97 -13.92 4.14
N SER A 171 -8.40 -15.02 4.61
CA SER A 171 -8.78 -16.38 4.21
C SER A 171 -10.17 -16.76 4.73
N GLU A 172 -10.51 -16.39 5.97
CA GLU A 172 -11.83 -16.59 6.57
C GLU A 172 -12.93 -15.85 5.80
N LEU A 173 -12.60 -14.70 5.22
CA LEU A 173 -13.47 -13.92 4.33
C LEU A 173 -13.60 -14.51 2.91
N GLY A 174 -12.99 -15.67 2.66
CA GLY A 174 -13.05 -16.39 1.38
C GLY A 174 -12.06 -15.90 0.33
N SER A 175 -11.01 -15.18 0.71
CA SER A 175 -10.03 -14.57 -0.21
C SER A 175 -10.70 -13.77 -1.34
N PRO A 176 -11.51 -12.76 -1.00
CA PRO A 176 -12.33 -12.04 -1.97
C PRO A 176 -11.47 -11.20 -2.92
N ARG A 177 -12.09 -10.58 -3.93
CA ARG A 177 -11.39 -9.66 -4.83
C ARG A 177 -10.99 -8.37 -4.10
N GLU A 178 -9.74 -7.95 -4.21
CA GLU A 178 -9.25 -6.71 -3.61
C GLU A 178 -9.57 -5.43 -4.44
N PRO A 179 -9.63 -4.25 -3.79
CA PRO A 179 -9.67 -4.05 -2.34
C PRO A 179 -10.95 -4.64 -1.73
N LEU A 180 -10.86 -5.08 -0.48
CA LEU A 180 -12.02 -5.43 0.33
C LEU A 180 -12.15 -4.38 1.43
N LEU A 181 -13.34 -3.81 1.58
CA LEU A 181 -13.71 -3.01 2.73
C LEU A 181 -14.58 -3.84 3.66
N VAL A 182 -14.24 -3.82 4.95
CA VAL A 182 -15.11 -4.29 6.03
C VAL A 182 -15.57 -3.08 6.83
N ASP A 183 -16.87 -2.85 6.83
CA ASP A 183 -17.52 -1.78 7.58
C ASP A 183 -17.64 -2.13 9.07
N ALA A 184 -17.98 -1.14 9.89
CA ALA A 184 -18.09 -1.31 11.34
C ALA A 184 -19.20 -2.31 11.76
N ASP A 185 -20.21 -2.49 10.91
CA ASP A 185 -21.29 -3.47 11.08
C ASP A 185 -20.93 -4.88 10.58
N GLY A 186 -19.71 -5.06 10.06
CA GLY A 186 -19.23 -6.31 9.48
C GLY A 186 -19.64 -6.53 8.02
N SER A 187 -20.35 -5.60 7.39
CA SER A 187 -20.68 -5.71 5.98
C SER A 187 -19.43 -5.56 5.11
N THR A 188 -19.40 -6.30 3.99
CA THR A 188 -18.23 -6.39 3.12
C THR A 188 -18.51 -5.83 1.73
N THR A 189 -17.61 -4.99 1.22
CA THR A 189 -17.64 -4.46 -0.15
C THR A 189 -16.34 -4.79 -0.87
N THR A 190 -16.35 -5.12 -2.16
CA THR A 190 -15.15 -5.55 -2.91
C THR A 190 -14.91 -4.76 -4.20
N GLY A 191 -13.66 -4.74 -4.67
CA GLY A 191 -13.30 -4.21 -5.99
C GLY A 191 -13.61 -2.73 -6.18
N GLY A 192 -14.28 -2.40 -7.29
CA GLY A 192 -14.63 -1.01 -7.63
C GLY A 192 -15.67 -0.39 -6.69
N ASP A 193 -16.54 -1.21 -6.09
CA ASP A 193 -17.61 -0.72 -5.20
C ASP A 193 -17.02 -0.14 -3.91
N VAL A 194 -15.84 -0.60 -3.48
CA VAL A 194 -15.10 -0.01 -2.36
C VAL A 194 -14.80 1.46 -2.63
N LEU A 195 -14.45 1.82 -3.87
CA LEU A 195 -14.16 3.21 -4.22
C LEU A 195 -15.41 4.08 -4.09
N ALA A 196 -16.54 3.62 -4.63
CA ALA A 196 -17.81 4.33 -4.51
C ALA A 196 -18.25 4.48 -3.04
N ARG A 197 -18.04 3.43 -2.24
CA ARG A 197 -18.34 3.41 -0.80
C ARG A 197 -17.49 4.40 -0.01
N LEU A 198 -16.20 4.56 -0.34
CA LEU A 198 -15.31 5.56 0.27
C LEU A 198 -15.65 6.98 -0.19
N GLU A 199 -15.99 7.17 -1.46
CA GLU A 199 -16.41 8.46 -2.01
C GLU A 199 -17.69 8.98 -1.34
N GLY A 200 -18.65 8.10 -1.04
CA GLY A 200 -19.83 8.46 -0.25
C GLY A 200 -19.48 8.98 1.15
N GLN A 201 -18.47 8.42 1.80
CA GLN A 201 -18.01 8.87 3.13
C GLN A 201 -17.28 10.21 3.07
N ILE A 202 -16.51 10.42 2.01
CA ILE A 202 -15.81 11.69 1.79
C ILE A 202 -16.82 12.81 1.48
N SER A 203 -17.78 12.54 0.58
CA SER A 203 -18.74 13.53 0.08
C SER A 203 -19.86 13.86 1.06
N GLY A 204 -20.18 12.94 1.99
CA GLY A 204 -21.19 13.15 3.03
C GLY A 204 -20.77 14.13 4.14
N ARG A 205 -19.59 14.75 4.03
CA ARG A 205 -19.02 15.63 5.06
C ARG A 205 -19.24 17.10 4.75
N PRO A 206 -19.53 17.94 5.75
CA PRO A 206 -19.42 19.39 5.61
C PRO A 206 -17.97 19.74 5.24
N THR A 207 -17.80 20.45 4.13
CA THR A 207 -16.48 20.80 3.59
C THR A 207 -15.78 21.83 4.48
N ASP A 208 -15.08 21.42 5.53
CA ASP A 208 -13.94 22.20 6.00
C ASP A 208 -12.79 21.87 5.06
N ARG A 209 -12.46 22.83 4.18
CA ARG A 209 -11.32 22.76 3.27
C ARG A 209 -10.03 22.63 4.08
N HIS A 210 -9.64 21.40 4.41
CA HIS A 210 -8.23 21.11 4.62
C HIS A 210 -7.57 20.92 3.25
N GLU A 211 -6.86 21.95 2.81
CA GLU A 211 -5.87 21.82 1.76
C GLU A 211 -4.91 20.69 2.14
N LEU A 212 -4.86 19.65 1.31
CA LEU A 212 -3.81 18.64 1.38
C LEU A 212 -2.46 19.38 1.33
N PRO A 213 -1.55 19.18 2.30
CA PRO A 213 -0.23 19.80 2.21
C PRO A 213 0.47 19.30 0.95
N ALA A 214 0.83 20.23 0.07
CA ALA A 214 1.66 19.96 -1.08
C ALA A 214 3.04 19.49 -0.59
N LEU A 215 3.27 18.18 -0.57
CA LEU A 215 4.60 17.62 -0.37
C LEU A 215 5.39 17.81 -1.66
N ALA A 216 6.20 18.86 -1.70
CA ALA A 216 7.16 19.09 -2.77
C ALA A 216 8.07 17.85 -2.95
N PRO A 217 8.37 17.43 -4.18
CA PRO A 217 9.36 16.39 -4.41
C PRO A 217 10.71 16.91 -3.93
N ARG A 218 11.26 16.31 -2.88
CA ARG A 218 12.68 16.50 -2.55
C ARG A 218 13.49 15.71 -3.58
N PRO A 219 14.37 16.34 -4.38
CA PRO A 219 15.28 15.59 -5.22
C PRO A 219 16.20 14.76 -4.33
N LEU A 220 16.38 13.49 -4.70
CA LEU A 220 17.47 12.66 -4.21
C LEU A 220 18.77 13.28 -4.73
N ALA A 221 19.32 14.23 -3.98
CA ALA A 221 20.64 14.76 -4.24
C ALA A 221 21.66 13.66 -3.91
N GLY A 222 22.16 13.01 -4.96
CA GLY A 222 23.33 12.16 -4.87
C GLY A 222 24.48 12.92 -4.22
N ARG A 223 24.97 12.39 -3.10
CA ARG A 223 26.31 12.72 -2.59
C ARG A 223 27.20 11.52 -2.85
N PHE A 224 27.78 11.50 -4.03
CA PHE A 224 29.07 10.86 -4.23
C PHE A 224 30.10 11.82 -3.62
N TRP A 225 30.89 11.35 -2.66
CA TRP A 225 32.20 11.94 -2.38
C TRP A 225 33.24 10.87 -2.65
N THR A 226 34.17 11.29 -3.50
CA THR A 226 35.49 10.76 -3.85
C THR A 226 36.28 10.20 -2.68
#